data_AF-A0A963S2G9-F1
#
_entry.id   AF-A0A963S2G9-F1
#
_cell.length_a   1.000
_cell.length_b   1.000
_cell.length_c   1.000
_cell.angle_alpha   90.00
_cell.angle_beta   90.00
_cell.angle_gamma   90.00
#
_symmetry.space_group_name_H-M   'P 1'
#
loop_
_entity.id
_entity.type
_entity.pdbx_description
1 polymer ?
#
loop_
_entity_poly.entity_id
_entity_poly.type
_entity_poly.pdbx_seq_one_letter_code
_entity_poly.pdbx_strand_id
1 'polypeptide(L)'
;GDGRGYSAARILREAGYTGELRAVGDVLIDQLAAMRRCGFDSFAPEAPLDPADAEAALARWPDVYQSAADARAPIWAKRHG
;
A
#
# COMPACT_ATOMS: atom_id res chain seq x y z
N GLY A 1 -1.17 -4.95 -14.57
CA GLY A 1 -0.89 -6.29 -14.03
C GLY A 1 -2.18 -6.91 -13.50
N ASP A 2 -2.27 -8.24 -13.41
CA ASP A 2 -3.50 -8.97 -13.08
C ASP A 2 -3.84 -9.03 -11.57
N GLY A 3 -3.22 -8.19 -10.73
CA GLY A 3 -3.53 -8.09 -9.30
C GLY A 3 -2.85 -9.14 -8.41
N ARG A 4 -2.21 -10.19 -8.95
CA ARG A 4 -1.60 -11.25 -8.13
C ARG A 4 -0.58 -10.76 -7.09
N GLY A 5 0.21 -9.75 -7.43
CA GLY A 5 1.19 -9.16 -6.50
C GLY A 5 0.56 -8.57 -5.24
N TYR A 6 -0.65 -8.02 -5.33
CA TYR A 6 -1.38 -7.46 -4.19
C TYR A 6 -1.80 -8.56 -3.22
N SER A 7 -2.38 -9.65 -3.75
CA SER A 7 -2.77 -10.80 -2.94
C SER A 7 -1.56 -11.49 -2.30
N ALA A 8 -0.47 -11.65 -3.05
CA ALA A 8 0.76 -12.24 -2.52
C ALA A 8 1.34 -11.41 -1.36
N ALA A 9 1.43 -10.09 -1.52
CA ALA A 9 1.89 -9.20 -0.44
C ALA A 9 1.00 -9.31 0.80
N ARG A 10 -0.33 -9.34 0.60
CA ARG A 10 -1.30 -9.47 1.69
C ARG A 10 -1.11 -10.76 2.47
N ILE A 11 -1.03 -11.89 1.76
CA ILE A 11 -0.83 -13.23 2.34
C ILE A 11 0.49 -13.29 3.11
N LEU A 12 1.57 -12.72 2.57
CA LEU A 12 2.87 -12.68 3.26
C LEU A 12 2.78 -11.92 4.58
N ARG A 13 2.13 -10.75 4.60
CA ARG A 13 1.95 -9.98 5.83
C ARG A 13 1.07 -10.70 6.85
N GLU A 14 -0.01 -11.33 6.40
CA GLU A 14 -0.88 -12.15 7.26
C GLU A 14 -0.17 -13.38 7.82
N ALA A 15 0.78 -13.95 7.08
CA ALA A 15 1.66 -15.04 7.52
C ALA A 15 2.81 -14.57 8.45
N GLY A 16 2.87 -13.28 8.79
CA GLY A 16 3.87 -12.72 9.72
C GLY A 16 5.20 -12.34 9.08
N TYR A 17 5.28 -12.25 7.75
CA TYR A 17 6.50 -11.77 7.09
C TYR A 17 6.73 -10.28 7.37
N THR A 18 7.86 -9.98 8.01
CA THR A 18 8.27 -8.62 8.41
C THR A 18 9.37 -8.02 7.54
N GLY A 19 9.90 -8.78 6.57
CA GLY A 19 10.90 -8.26 5.64
C GLY A 19 10.33 -7.24 4.64
N GLU A 20 11.22 -6.68 3.82
CA GLU A 20 10.86 -5.72 2.78
C GLU A 20 9.98 -6.38 1.70
N LEU A 21 8.90 -5.70 1.31
CA LEU A 21 8.10 -6.04 0.13
C LEU A 21 8.22 -4.89 -0.87
N ARG A 22 9.09 -5.08 -1.87
CA ARG A 22 9.38 -4.09 -2.89
C ARG A 22 8.55 -4.31 -4.16
N ALA A 23 7.79 -3.29 -4.56
CA ALA A 23 7.17 -3.24 -5.88
C ALA A 23 8.18 -2.75 -6.91
N VAL A 24 8.32 -3.48 -8.02
CA VAL A 24 9.30 -3.20 -9.10
C VAL A 24 8.61 -3.19 -10.47
N GLY A 25 9.24 -2.54 -11.45
CA GLY A 25 8.75 -2.48 -12.83
C GLY A 25 7.76 -1.34 -13.03
N ASP A 26 6.69 -1.58 -13.78
CA ASP A 26 5.66 -0.58 -14.09
C ASP A 26 4.73 -0.31 -12.89
N VAL A 27 5.25 0.45 -11.93
CA VAL A 27 4.53 0.92 -10.74
C VAL A 27 4.00 2.32 -11.01
N LEU A 28 2.69 2.42 -11.17
CA LEU A 28 2.03 3.70 -11.43
C LEU A 28 1.70 4.43 -10.12
N ILE A 29 1.67 5.75 -10.19
CA ILE A 29 1.38 6.62 -9.04
C ILE A 29 0.05 6.32 -8.34
N ASP A 30 -0.99 6.02 -9.11
CA ASP A 30 -2.33 5.71 -8.61
C ASP A 30 -2.40 4.36 -7.88
N GLN A 31 -1.42 3.48 -8.10
CA GLN A 31 -1.31 2.18 -7.45
C GLN A 31 -0.64 2.25 -6.07
N LEU A 32 0.17 3.28 -5.79
CA LEU A 32 1.01 3.35 -4.58
C LEU A 32 0.20 3.16 -3.29
N ALA A 33 -0.91 3.87 -3.15
CA ALA A 33 -1.75 3.79 -1.96
C ALA A 33 -2.35 2.39 -1.78
N ALA A 34 -2.80 1.75 -2.86
CA ALA A 34 -3.36 0.40 -2.82
C ALA A 34 -2.28 -0.65 -2.51
N MET A 35 -1.12 -0.56 -3.15
CA MET A 35 0.02 -1.43 -2.88
C MET A 35 0.47 -1.32 -1.41
N ARG A 36 0.56 -0.10 -0.88
CA ARG A 36 0.87 0.12 0.55
C ARG A 36 -0.14 -0.57 1.47
N ARG A 37 -1.43 -0.50 1.15
CA ARG A 37 -2.48 -1.21 1.92
C ARG A 37 -2.37 -2.72 1.85
N CYS A 38 -1.88 -3.27 0.73
CA CYS A 38 -1.64 -4.70 0.59
C CYS A 38 -0.35 -5.18 1.28
N GLY A 39 0.54 -4.27 1.67
CA GLY A 39 1.72 -4.58 2.49
C GLY A 39 3.06 -4.22 1.86
N PHE A 40 3.08 -3.65 0.65
CA PHE A 40 4.31 -3.13 0.06
C PHE A 40 4.83 -1.92 0.85
N ASP A 41 6.11 -1.94 1.20
CA ASP A 41 6.77 -0.86 1.95
C ASP A 41 7.86 -0.15 1.13
N SER A 42 8.27 -0.73 0.01
CA SER A 42 9.34 -0.22 -0.84
C SER A 42 8.90 -0.21 -2.31
N PHE A 43 9.33 0.80 -3.07
CA PHE A 43 8.92 1.02 -4.46
C PHE A 43 10.15 1.36 -5.30
N ALA A 44 10.35 0.64 -6.39
CA ALA A 44 11.39 0.86 -7.39
C ALA A 44 10.76 0.85 -8.79
N PRO A 45 10.02 1.91 -9.14
CA PRO A 45 9.37 2.02 -10.44
C PRO A 45 10.43 2.12 -11.56
N GLU A 46 10.14 1.56 -12.72
CA GLU A 46 11.02 1.62 -13.90
C GLU A 46 11.10 3.06 -14.45
N ALA A 47 9.96 3.76 -14.49
CA ALA A 47 9.91 5.19 -14.72
C ALA A 47 9.94 5.93 -13.37
N PRO A 48 10.85 6.89 -13.16
CA PRO A 48 10.90 7.63 -11.90
C PRO A 48 9.60 8.38 -11.66
N LEU A 49 9.06 8.25 -10.45
CA LEU A 49 7.93 9.05 -9.98
C LEU A 49 8.47 10.32 -9.33
N ASP A 50 7.76 11.44 -9.50
CA ASP A 50 8.03 12.63 -8.71
C ASP A 50 7.79 12.33 -7.21
N PRO A 51 8.76 12.60 -6.32
CA PRO A 51 8.61 12.29 -4.90
C PRO A 51 7.44 12.99 -4.23
N ALA A 52 7.16 14.24 -4.58
CA ALA A 52 6.05 15.00 -3.98
C ALA A 52 4.70 14.43 -4.43
N ASP A 53 4.60 14.04 -5.70
CA ASP A 53 3.40 13.36 -6.21
C ASP A 53 3.21 11.98 -5.56
N ALA A 54 4.29 11.22 -5.34
CA ALA A 54 4.24 9.93 -4.65
C ALA A 54 3.79 10.08 -3.18
N GLU A 55 4.33 11.07 -2.46
CA GLU A 55 3.89 11.42 -1.11
C GLU A 55 2.41 11.82 -1.09
N ALA A 56 1.97 12.66 -2.03
CA ALA A 56 0.59 13.08 -2.17
C ALA A 56 -0.35 11.91 -2.49
N ALA A 57 0.10 10.92 -3.27
CA ALA A 57 -0.66 9.71 -3.56
C ALA A 57 -0.81 8.82 -2.32
N LEU A 58 0.28 8.62 -1.55
CA LEU A 58 0.26 7.83 -0.32
C LEU A 58 -0.59 8.48 0.79
N ALA A 59 -0.58 9.82 0.87
CA ALA A 59 -1.33 10.60 1.85
C ALA A 59 -2.78 10.93 1.43
N ARG A 60 -3.17 10.64 0.18
CA ARG A 60 -4.44 11.07 -0.43
C ARG A 60 -5.68 10.77 0.43
N TRP A 61 -5.68 9.62 1.09
CA TRP A 61 -6.79 9.17 1.93
C TRP A 61 -6.31 8.99 3.38
N PRO A 62 -6.56 9.99 4.26
CA PRO A 62 -6.20 9.89 5.67
C PRO A 62 -7.02 8.82 6.41
N ASP A 63 -8.22 8.54 5.91
CA ASP A 63 -9.14 7.56 6.45
C ASP A 63 -9.44 6.46 5.43
N VAL A 64 -9.59 5.23 5.93
CA VAL A 64 -9.88 4.04 5.12
C VAL A 64 -11.09 3.31 5.68
N TYR A 65 -11.86 2.66 4.81
CA TYR A 65 -13.05 1.94 5.25
C TYR A 65 -12.74 0.53 5.77
N GLN A 66 -11.83 -0.18 5.10
CA GLN A 66 -11.51 -1.58 5.38
C GLN A 66 -10.18 -1.68 6.14
N SER A 67 -10.08 -2.66 7.04
CA SER A 67 -8.79 -3.11 7.56
C SER A 67 -7.94 -3.68 6.42
N ALA A 68 -6.62 -3.53 6.50
CA ALA A 68 -5.68 -4.03 5.50
C ALA A 68 -4.37 -4.47 6.16
N ALA A 69 -3.28 -4.63 5.39
CA ALA A 69 -1.98 -5.01 5.92
C ALA A 69 -1.21 -3.84 6.54
N ASP A 70 -1.67 -2.61 6.30
CA ASP A 70 -1.09 -1.42 6.92
C ASP A 70 -1.64 -1.17 8.32
N ALA A 71 -0.97 -0.29 9.07
CA ALA A 71 -1.32 0.01 10.46
C ALA A 71 -2.53 0.96 10.62
N ARG A 72 -3.22 1.32 9.52
CA ARG A 72 -4.31 2.30 9.57
C ARG A 72 -5.58 1.68 10.14
N ALA A 73 -6.09 2.27 11.21
CA ALA A 73 -7.40 1.93 11.73
C ALA A 73 -8.51 2.37 10.76
N PRO A 74 -9.49 1.51 10.46
CA PRO A 74 -10.62 1.88 9.62
C PRO A 74 -11.49 2.95 10.29
N ILE A 75 -12.14 3.80 9.48
CA ILE A 75 -12.89 4.97 9.94
C ILE A 75 -14.02 4.63 10.92
N TRP A 76 -14.66 3.46 10.77
CA TRP A 76 -15.71 3.03 11.69
C TRP A 76 -15.16 2.73 13.08
N ALA A 77 -13.89 2.32 13.21
CA ALA A 77 -13.26 2.08 14.50
C ALA A 77 -12.95 3.40 15.24
N LYS A 78 -12.85 4.52 14.51
CA LYS A 78 -12.65 5.86 15.10
C LYS A 78 -13.94 6.50 15.64
N ARG A 79 -15.11 5.97 15.27
CA ARG A 79 -16.43 6.56 15.61
C ARG A 79 -16.91 6.27 17.03
N HIS A 80 -16.33 5.28 17.72
CA HIS A 80 -16.75 4.85 19.06
C HIS A 80 -15.69 5.15 20.14
N GLY A 81 -14.94 6.24 19.97
CA GLY A 81 -14.13 6.84 21.03
C GLY A 81 -14.95 7.79 21.89
#